data_AF-R7S3B6-F1
#
_entry.id   AF-R7S3B6-F1
#
_cell.length_a   1.000
_cell.length_b   1.000
_cell.length_c   1.000
_cell.angle_alpha   90.00
_cell.angle_beta   90.00
_cell.angle_gamma   90.00
#
_symmetry.space_group_name_H-M   'P 1'
#
loop_
_entity.id
_entity.type
_entity.pdbx_description
1 polymer ?
#
loop_
_entity_poly.entity_id
_entity_poly.type
_entity_poly.pdbx_seq_one_letter_code
_entity_poly.pdbx_strand_id
1 'polypeptide(L)'
;EFLRNFWQRQVDTAENETPDYRHPALPLARIKKVMKSGPEVKCVHQQNTLIFTNNCLLSLSEITARAFIVADSNKRRTLSQQDIAKALAKSDQFDFHIDIVPRDDGHGHAAGQGGSAGQGFDQAARKKRKEVRRGWSGPDGS
;
A
#
# COMPACT_ATOMS: atom_id res chain seq x y z
N GLU A 1 5.61 -20.45 -10.57
CA GLU A 1 7.06 -20.60 -10.33
C GLU A 1 7.68 -19.43 -9.57
N PHE A 2 7.43 -18.17 -9.98
CA PHE A 2 7.95 -16.96 -9.31
C PHE A 2 7.81 -16.95 -7.78
N LEU A 3 6.61 -17.17 -7.23
CA LEU A 3 6.37 -17.09 -5.79
C LEU A 3 7.19 -18.10 -4.99
N ARG A 4 7.35 -19.33 -5.50
CA ARG A 4 8.16 -20.35 -4.84
C ARG A 4 9.62 -19.88 -4.72
N ASN A 5 10.17 -19.36 -5.81
CA ASN A 5 11.56 -18.87 -5.83
C ASN A 5 11.73 -17.60 -5.00
N PHE A 6 10.74 -16.71 -4.98
CA PHE A 6 10.72 -15.54 -4.09
C PHE A 6 10.78 -15.99 -2.63
N TRP A 7 9.82 -16.80 -2.19
CA TRP A 7 9.72 -17.25 -0.81
C TRP A 7 10.90 -18.11 -0.38
N GLN A 8 11.43 -18.97 -1.25
CA GLN A 8 12.66 -19.72 -0.95
C GLN A 8 13.81 -18.79 -0.60
N ARG A 9 14.06 -17.75 -1.40
CA ARG A 9 15.10 -16.76 -1.10
C ARG A 9 14.86 -16.01 0.21
N GLN A 10 13.60 -15.69 0.52
CA GLN A 10 13.25 -14.99 1.77
C GLN A 10 13.49 -15.90 2.99
N VAL A 11 13.20 -17.19 2.87
CA VAL A 11 13.52 -18.20 3.90
C VAL A 11 15.03 -18.34 4.04
N ASP A 12 15.76 -18.50 2.92
CA ASP A 12 17.21 -18.63 2.94
C ASP A 12 17.87 -17.40 3.62
N THR A 13 17.42 -16.18 3.30
CA THR A 13 17.88 -14.95 3.97
C THR A 13 17.54 -14.96 5.47
N ALA A 14 16.33 -15.39 5.86
CA ALA A 14 15.93 -15.44 7.25
C ALA A 14 16.72 -16.46 8.10
N GLU A 15 17.19 -17.55 7.49
CA GLU A 15 17.98 -18.60 8.16
C GLU A 15 19.47 -18.25 8.23
N ASN A 16 20.02 -17.58 7.22
CA ASN A 16 21.46 -17.40 7.06
C ASN A 16 21.95 -15.99 7.43
N GLU A 17 21.10 -14.97 7.41
CA GLU A 17 21.49 -13.60 7.73
C GLU A 17 21.15 -13.26 9.19
N THR A 18 22.07 -12.57 9.87
CA THR A 18 21.80 -12.01 11.21
C THR A 18 21.29 -10.57 11.05
N PRO A 19 20.00 -10.28 11.37
CA PRO A 19 19.47 -8.94 11.14
C PRO A 19 20.10 -7.92 12.09
N ASP A 20 20.47 -6.75 11.58
CA ASP A 20 20.92 -5.65 12.42
C ASP A 20 19.73 -4.93 13.07
N TYR A 21 19.36 -5.38 14.26
CA TYR A 21 18.27 -4.79 15.04
C TYR A 21 18.58 -3.40 15.60
N ARG A 22 19.83 -2.91 15.52
CA ARG A 22 20.20 -1.55 15.94
C ARG A 22 19.84 -0.51 14.89
N HIS A 23 19.79 -0.89 13.62
CA HIS A 23 19.52 -0.01 12.49
C HIS A 23 18.41 -0.58 11.59
N PRO A 24 17.16 -0.67 12.08
CA PRO A 24 16.05 -1.20 11.30
C PRO A 24 15.74 -0.33 10.08
N ALA A 25 15.43 -0.96 8.95
CA ALA A 25 15.15 -0.28 7.68
C ALA A 25 13.92 0.65 7.73
N LEU A 26 12.99 0.43 8.67
CA LEU A 26 11.86 1.30 8.92
C LEU A 26 11.89 1.86 10.35
N PRO A 27 11.46 3.11 10.54
CA PRO A 27 11.46 3.75 11.85
C PRO A 27 10.44 3.10 12.80
N LEU A 28 10.93 2.34 13.79
CA LEU A 28 10.10 1.60 14.76
C LEU A 28 9.08 2.48 15.48
N ALA A 29 9.43 3.73 15.79
CA ALA A 29 8.52 4.67 16.44
C ALA A 29 7.27 4.97 15.58
N ARG A 30 7.43 5.13 14.25
CA ARG A 30 6.31 5.37 13.34
C ARG A 30 5.45 4.12 13.19
N ILE A 31 6.07 2.96 13.10
CA ILE A 31 5.38 1.67 13.06
C ILE A 31 4.55 1.48 14.32
N LYS A 32 5.16 1.66 15.50
CA LYS A 32 4.47 1.56 16.79
C LYS A 32 3.31 2.55 16.90
N LYS A 33 3.44 3.75 16.34
CA LYS A 33 2.35 4.75 16.30
C LYS A 33 1.17 4.26 15.44
N VAL A 34 1.44 3.67 14.28
CA VAL A 34 0.41 3.08 13.42
C VAL A 34 -0.24 1.88 14.11
N MET A 35 0.53 0.99 14.74
CA MET A 35 -0.03 -0.14 15.49
C MET A 35 -0.94 0.30 16.65
N LYS A 36 -0.63 1.44 17.28
CA LYS A 36 -1.43 2.02 18.37
C LYS A 36 -2.61 2.88 17.92
N SER A 37 -2.82 3.10 16.62
CA SER A 37 -3.99 3.85 16.16
C SER A 37 -5.29 3.06 16.28
N GLY A 38 -5.21 1.75 16.49
CA GLY A 38 -6.38 0.91 16.80
C GLY A 38 -6.92 1.21 18.20
N PRO A 39 -8.24 1.46 18.37
CA PRO A 39 -8.82 1.88 19.65
C PRO A 39 -8.61 0.85 20.78
N GLU A 40 -8.47 -0.43 20.44
CA GLU A 40 -8.30 -1.53 21.39
C GLU A 40 -6.82 -1.79 21.79
N VAL A 41 -5.85 -1.13 21.15
CA VAL A 41 -4.42 -1.44 21.33
C VAL A 41 -3.81 -0.60 22.44
N LYS A 42 -3.82 -1.12 23.68
CA LYS A 42 -3.24 -0.45 24.85
C LYS A 42 -1.70 -0.43 24.82
N CYS A 43 -1.10 -1.59 24.51
CA CYS A 43 0.35 -1.80 24.59
C CYS A 43 0.86 -2.52 23.34
N VAL A 44 2.09 -2.19 22.93
CA VAL A 44 2.79 -2.85 21.82
C VAL A 44 4.20 -3.18 22.29
N HIS A 45 4.51 -4.49 22.35
CA HIS A 45 5.84 -4.98 22.68
C HIS A 45 6.83 -4.70 21.54
N GLN A 46 8.09 -4.47 21.90
CA GLN A 46 9.14 -4.18 20.92
C GLN A 46 9.33 -5.33 19.93
N GLN A 47 9.31 -6.58 20.41
CA GLN A 47 9.42 -7.78 19.55
C GLN A 47 8.34 -7.83 18.46
N ASN A 48 7.09 -7.51 18.82
CA ASN A 48 6.00 -7.46 17.84
C ASN A 48 6.22 -6.37 16.80
N THR A 49 6.82 -5.23 17.19
CA THR A 49 7.13 -4.14 16.25
C THR A 49 8.22 -4.58 15.27
N LEU A 50 9.24 -5.30 15.75
CA LEU A 50 10.31 -5.84 14.90
C LEU A 50 9.77 -6.86 13.88
N ILE A 51 8.96 -7.83 14.33
CA ILE A 51 8.33 -8.82 13.45
C ILE A 51 7.43 -8.13 12.42
N PHE A 52 6.61 -7.18 12.85
CA PHE A 52 5.73 -6.45 11.95
C PHE A 52 6.52 -5.62 10.93
N THR A 53 7.65 -5.04 11.33
CA THR A 53 8.56 -4.31 10.43
C THR A 53 9.04 -5.22 9.30
N ASN A 54 9.52 -6.41 9.64
CA ASN A 54 10.00 -7.38 8.65
C ASN A 54 8.87 -7.88 7.74
N ASN A 55 7.71 -8.20 8.32
CA ASN A 55 6.54 -8.63 7.54
C ASN A 55 6.07 -7.53 6.57
N CYS A 56 6.10 -6.26 6.98
CA CYS A 56 5.76 -5.14 6.09
C CYS A 56 6.74 -5.03 4.92
N LEU A 57 8.04 -5.16 5.17
CA LEU A 57 9.06 -5.13 4.12
C LEU A 57 8.90 -6.30 3.14
N LEU A 58 8.60 -7.48 3.66
CA LEU A 58 8.37 -8.68 2.88
C LEU A 58 7.10 -8.55 2.02
N SER A 59 6.00 -8.10 2.61
CA SER A 59 4.74 -7.86 1.90
C SER A 59 4.91 -6.79 0.82
N LEU A 60 5.63 -5.71 1.10
CA LEU A 60 5.91 -4.66 0.11
C LEU A 60 6.74 -5.20 -1.06
N SER A 61 7.77 -6.01 -0.77
CA SER A 61 8.62 -6.63 -1.78
C SER A 61 7.84 -7.61 -2.65
N GLU A 62 6.96 -8.42 -2.05
CA GLU A 62 6.11 -9.36 -2.76
C GLU A 62 5.12 -8.64 -3.69
N ILE A 63 4.38 -7.65 -3.17
CA ILE A 63 3.42 -6.85 -3.96
C ILE A 63 4.13 -6.16 -5.11
N THR A 64 5.30 -5.56 -4.86
CA THR A 64 6.10 -4.87 -5.88
C THR A 64 6.53 -5.82 -6.98
N ALA A 65 7.00 -7.02 -6.62
CA ALA A 65 7.43 -8.01 -7.60
C ALA A 65 6.24 -8.58 -8.41
N ARG A 66 5.09 -8.85 -7.76
CA ARG A 66 3.84 -9.24 -8.44
C ARG A 66 3.36 -8.15 -9.40
N ALA A 67 3.41 -6.88 -9.00
CA ALA A 67 3.05 -5.74 -9.84
C ALA A 67 4.03 -5.58 -11.01
N PHE A 68 5.32 -5.83 -10.79
CA PHE A 68 6.33 -5.76 -11.85
C PHE A 68 6.09 -6.79 -12.95
N ILE A 69 5.66 -8.00 -12.61
CA ILE A 69 5.24 -9.01 -13.60
C ILE A 69 4.09 -8.49 -14.48
N VAL A 70 3.14 -7.74 -13.91
CA VAL A 70 2.02 -7.12 -14.66
C VAL A 70 2.51 -5.98 -15.56
N ALA A 71 3.45 -5.16 -15.10
CA ALA A 71 4.03 -4.10 -15.93
C ALA A 71 4.83 -4.70 -17.09
N ASP A 72 5.67 -5.71 -16.82
CA ASP A 72 6.53 -6.37 -17.80
C ASP A 72 5.70 -7.13 -18.86
N SER A 73 4.58 -7.76 -18.47
CA SER A 73 3.65 -8.38 -19.44
C SER A 73 3.02 -7.36 -20.40
N ASN A 74 2.97 -6.09 -20.00
CA ASN A 74 2.52 -4.97 -20.83
C ASN A 74 3.69 -4.25 -21.53
N LYS A 75 4.89 -4.84 -21.55
CA LYS A 75 6.13 -4.28 -22.11
C LYS A 75 6.52 -2.94 -21.50
N ARG A 76 6.11 -2.67 -20.25
CA ARG A 76 6.46 -1.46 -19.50
C ARG A 76 7.52 -1.78 -18.46
N ARG A 77 8.45 -0.85 -18.28
CA ARG A 77 9.48 -0.90 -17.22
C ARG A 77 9.18 0.01 -16.03
N THR A 78 8.10 0.77 -16.11
CA THR A 78 7.62 1.67 -15.06
C THR A 78 6.36 1.08 -14.42
N LEU A 79 6.38 0.93 -13.10
CA LEU A 79 5.22 0.51 -12.31
C LEU A 79 4.17 1.61 -12.27
N SER A 80 2.91 1.23 -12.44
CA SER A 80 1.74 2.10 -12.29
C SER A 80 0.82 1.58 -11.20
N GLN A 81 -0.09 2.44 -10.71
CA GLN A 81 -1.10 2.05 -9.73
C GLN A 81 -2.01 0.91 -10.24
N GLN A 82 -2.26 0.86 -11.56
CA GLN A 82 -3.03 -0.21 -12.19
C GLN A 82 -2.34 -1.58 -12.11
N ASP A 83 -0.99 -1.61 -12.15
CA ASP A 83 -0.24 -2.86 -12.01
C ASP A 83 -0.37 -3.44 -10.60
N ILE A 84 -0.38 -2.55 -9.60
CA ILE A 84 -0.59 -2.92 -8.19
C ILE A 84 -2.01 -3.45 -8.02
N ALA A 85 -3.04 -2.71 -8.47
CA ALA A 85 -4.43 -3.16 -8.36
C ALA A 85 -4.65 -4.54 -9.00
N LYS A 86 -4.12 -4.76 -10.22
CA LYS A 86 -4.18 -6.05 -10.92
C LYS A 86 -3.38 -7.15 -10.21
N ALA A 87 -2.28 -6.82 -9.54
CA ALA A 87 -1.49 -7.79 -8.78
C ALA A 87 -2.20 -8.23 -7.50
N LEU A 88 -2.80 -7.29 -6.77
CA LEU A 88 -3.56 -7.58 -5.54
C LEU A 88 -4.80 -8.43 -5.83
N ALA A 89 -5.52 -8.16 -6.94
CA ALA A 89 -6.71 -8.92 -7.33
C ALA A 89 -6.44 -10.41 -7.67
N LYS A 90 -5.18 -10.84 -7.80
CA LYS A 90 -4.81 -12.24 -8.09
C LYS A 90 -4.72 -13.13 -6.84
N SER A 91 -4.92 -12.57 -5.64
CA SER A 91 -4.80 -13.31 -4.38
C SER A 91 -5.71 -12.70 -3.32
N ASP A 92 -6.57 -13.53 -2.74
CA ASP A 92 -7.43 -13.19 -1.59
C ASP A 92 -6.62 -12.78 -0.34
N GLN A 93 -5.38 -13.24 -0.20
CA GLN A 93 -4.42 -12.78 0.82
C GLN A 93 -4.32 -11.24 0.90
N PHE A 94 -4.55 -10.52 -0.21
CA PHE A 94 -4.48 -9.05 -0.26
C PHE A 94 -5.85 -8.35 -0.21
N ASP A 95 -6.93 -9.04 0.19
CA ASP A 95 -8.27 -8.43 0.28
C ASP A 95 -8.39 -7.39 1.40
N PHE A 96 -7.49 -7.39 2.37
CA PHE A 96 -7.39 -6.31 3.36
C PHE A 96 -7.02 -4.93 2.75
N HIS A 97 -6.68 -4.88 1.45
CA HIS A 97 -6.39 -3.64 0.72
C HIS A 97 -7.57 -3.07 -0.10
N ILE A 98 -8.76 -3.71 -0.09
CA ILE A 98 -9.92 -3.27 -0.91
C ILE A 98 -10.27 -1.79 -0.68
N ASP A 99 -10.24 -1.34 0.57
CA ASP A 99 -10.59 0.05 0.93
C ASP A 99 -9.52 1.08 0.53
N ILE A 100 -8.30 0.63 0.19
CA ILE A 100 -7.16 1.50 -0.11
C ILE A 100 -6.85 1.51 -1.61
N VAL A 101 -6.99 0.37 -2.27
CA VAL A 101 -6.70 0.19 -3.70
C VAL A 101 -8.00 -0.21 -4.39
N PRO A 102 -8.72 0.75 -5.00
CA PRO A 102 -9.92 0.47 -5.76
C PRO A 102 -9.60 -0.52 -6.88
N ARG A 103 -10.32 -1.64 -6.89
CA ARG A 103 -10.25 -2.64 -7.94
C ARG A 103 -11.30 -2.29 -9.01
N ASP A 104 -10.97 -2.58 -10.26
CA ASP A 104 -11.88 -2.34 -11.39
C ASP A 104 -12.82 -3.56 -11.47
N ASP A 105 -13.77 -3.63 -10.54
CA ASP A 105 -14.61 -4.80 -10.33
C ASP A 105 -15.76 -4.81 -11.33
N GLY A 106 -15.64 -5.61 -12.39
CA GLY A 106 -16.79 -6.11 -13.14
C GLY A 106 -17.65 -7.12 -12.36
N HIS A 107 -17.37 -7.32 -11.06
CA HIS A 107 -18.07 -8.25 -10.19
C HIS A 107 -18.64 -7.47 -9.01
N GLY A 108 -19.86 -6.98 -9.20
CA GLY A 108 -20.69 -6.52 -8.10
C GLY A 108 -20.81 -7.65 -7.09
N HIS A 109 -20.31 -7.41 -5.89
CA HIS A 109 -20.78 -8.13 -4.72
C HIS A 109 -22.28 -7.84 -4.60
N ALA A 110 -23.10 -8.79 -5.02
CA ALA A 110 -24.52 -8.79 -4.79
C ALA A 110 -24.79 -8.97 -3.28
N ALA A 111 -24.78 -7.86 -2.53
CA ALA A 111 -25.47 -7.72 -1.26
C ALA A 111 -25.67 -6.23 -0.92
N GLY A 112 -26.90 -5.74 -1.11
CA GLY A 112 -27.44 -4.63 -0.30
C GLY A 112 -27.34 -3.19 -0.85
N GLN A 113 -28.25 -2.84 -1.76
CA GLN A 113 -29.06 -1.60 -1.77
C GLN A 113 -28.38 -0.24 -1.40
N GLY A 114 -28.30 0.67 -2.38
CA GLY A 114 -28.46 2.12 -2.11
C GLY A 114 -27.60 3.09 -2.93
N GLY A 115 -28.14 3.58 -4.05
CA GLY A 115 -28.04 5.00 -4.46
C GLY A 115 -26.70 5.56 -4.97
N SER A 116 -26.65 5.79 -6.28
CA SER A 116 -25.92 6.85 -7.00
C SER A 116 -25.09 7.84 -6.14
N ALA A 117 -23.77 7.62 -6.01
CA ALA A 117 -22.86 8.55 -5.34
C ALA A 117 -21.53 8.78 -6.09
N GLY A 118 -21.50 8.54 -7.40
CA GLY A 118 -20.27 8.61 -8.21
C GLY A 118 -19.89 9.97 -8.80
N GLN A 119 -20.68 11.03 -8.60
CA GLN A 119 -20.47 12.31 -9.31
C GLN A 119 -20.13 13.53 -8.41
N GLY A 120 -20.17 13.38 -7.08
CA GLY A 120 -20.02 14.50 -6.13
C GLY A 120 -18.57 14.78 -5.67
N PHE A 121 -17.71 13.76 -5.60
CA PHE A 121 -16.41 13.89 -4.94
C PHE A 121 -15.36 14.61 -5.80
N ASP A 122 -15.42 14.40 -7.12
CA ASP A 122 -14.48 14.99 -8.08
C ASP A 122 -14.67 16.52 -8.23
N GLN A 123 -15.90 17.01 -8.09
CA GLN A 123 -16.19 18.44 -8.19
C GLN A 123 -15.70 19.22 -6.95
N ALA A 124 -15.85 18.65 -5.75
CA ALA A 124 -15.43 19.28 -4.51
C ALA A 124 -13.90 19.45 -4.44
N ALA A 125 -13.14 18.42 -4.84
CA ALA A 125 -11.69 18.46 -4.90
C ALA A 125 -11.18 19.46 -5.97
N ARG A 126 -11.83 19.50 -7.14
CA ARG A 126 -11.51 20.45 -8.21
C ARG A 126 -11.81 21.90 -7.85
N LYS A 127 -12.88 22.15 -7.06
CA LYS A 127 -13.23 23.50 -6.57
C LYS A 127 -12.20 24.00 -5.55
N LYS A 128 -11.80 23.16 -4.59
CA LYS A 128 -10.74 23.49 -3.61
C LYS A 128 -9.40 23.82 -4.29
N ARG A 129 -9.02 23.06 -5.33
CA ARG A 129 -7.78 23.30 -6.08
C ARG A 129 -7.79 24.61 -6.88
N LYS A 130 -8.96 25.05 -7.39
CA LYS A 130 -9.10 26.34 -8.08
C LYS A 130 -9.11 27.53 -7.12
N GLU A 131 -9.56 27.34 -5.88
CA GLU A 131 -9.59 28.38 -4.86
C GLU A 131 -8.18 28.64 -4.31
N VAL A 132 -7.44 27.58 -3.99
CA VAL A 132 -6.01 27.68 -3.61
C VAL A 132 -5.18 28.36 -4.70
N ARG A 133 -5.44 28.04 -5.97
CA ARG A 133 -4.74 28.68 -7.10
C ARG A 133 -5.14 30.13 -7.37
N ARG A 134 -6.29 30.59 -6.84
CA ARG A 134 -6.73 31.99 -6.91
C ARG A 134 -6.26 32.81 -5.71
N GLY A 135 -5.98 32.18 -4.57
CA GLY A 135 -5.46 32.84 -3.36
C GLY A 135 -3.94 33.02 -3.35
N TRP A 136 -3.21 32.38 -4.26
CA TRP A 136 -1.76 32.57 -4.42
C TRP A 136 -1.49 33.62 -5.50
N SER A 137 -1.69 34.90 -5.13
CA SER A 137 -0.92 35.98 -5.76
C SER A 137 0.43 36.01 -5.07
N GLY A 138 1.45 35.42 -5.71
CA GLY A 138 2.82 35.52 -5.21
C GLY A 138 3.27 36.99 -5.13
N PRO A 139 4.18 37.35 -4.21
CA PRO A 139 4.67 38.71 -4.10
C PRO A 139 5.37 39.13 -5.40
N ASP A 140 4.69 40.05 -6.05
CA ASP A 140 5.09 40.91 -7.13
C ASP A 140 6.46 41.54 -6.83
N GLY A 141 7.34 41.41 -7.83
CA GLY A 141 8.70 41.91 -7.77
C GLY A 141 8.77 43.43 -7.64
N SER A 142 9.78 43.86 -6.90
CA SER A 142 10.52 45.12 -7.05
C SER A 142 11.91 44.91 -6.46
#